data_AF-A0A975H2Q8-F1
#
_entry.id   AF-A0A975H2Q8-F1
#
_cell.length_a   1.000
_cell.length_b   1.000
_cell.length_c   1.000
_cell.angle_alpha   90.00
_cell.angle_beta   90.00
_cell.angle_gamma   90.00
#
_symmetry.space_group_name_H-M   'P 1'
#
loop_
_entity.id
_entity.type
_entity.pdbx_description
1 polymer ?
#
loop_
_entity_poly.entity_id
_entity_poly.type
_entity_poly.pdbx_seq_one_letter_code
_entity_poly.pdbx_strand_id
1 'polypeptide(L)'
;MGWSATPPATYDGSSAARSGVHNDCFLASRTDVGTYSEDAATRARQRNYVMALSKVAPFGGETCSPDDDSDAQPRSGCADILSEGAQFSLTYLNRDYYRPLFHDKWEQERCMAQVQRSMGYRWELVQATHTTSAAPGGAVGITFDIKNTGWARLYNARPTELVLKHRTSSATIRLPLSGLDATRWLPGVVSTATGTAALPNTATTGPYDVYLAWPDAAPAIRNDARFAIRPANADVSAAGQAWNAGMGAFKLGTALTVQ
;
A
#
# COMPACT_ATOMS: atom_id res chain seq x y z
N MET A 1 -5.34 29.13 -4.76
CA MET A 1 -5.15 28.03 -3.80
C MET A 1 -4.00 28.44 -2.90
N GLY A 2 -4.26 28.69 -1.61
CA GLY A 2 -3.19 29.04 -0.67
C GLY A 2 -2.26 27.85 -0.49
N TRP A 3 -1.03 27.97 -0.98
CA TRP A 3 0.00 26.97 -0.74
C TRP A 3 0.26 26.88 0.76
N SER A 4 0.13 25.69 1.34
CA SER A 4 0.57 25.49 2.72
C SER A 4 2.09 25.55 2.75
N ALA A 5 2.64 26.51 3.50
CA ALA A 5 4.10 26.68 3.64
C ALA A 5 4.78 25.45 4.28
N THR A 6 4.03 24.66 5.04
CA THR A 6 4.50 23.44 5.70
C THR A 6 3.61 22.26 5.29
N PRO A 7 4.17 21.11 4.86
CA PRO A 7 3.37 19.94 4.55
C PRO A 7 2.85 19.30 5.85
N PRO A 8 1.65 18.71 5.85
CA PRO A 8 1.11 18.08 7.04
C PRO A 8 1.90 16.80 7.37
N ALA A 9 2.14 16.57 8.67
CA ALA A 9 2.91 15.41 9.15
C ALA A 9 2.13 14.09 9.07
N THR A 10 0.80 14.17 9.10
CA THR A 10 -0.13 13.04 8.98
C THR A 10 -1.25 13.41 8.01
N TYR A 11 -2.03 12.42 7.58
CA TYR A 11 -3.23 12.71 6.80
C TYR A 11 -4.28 13.31 7.74
N ASP A 12 -4.48 14.63 7.66
CA ASP A 12 -5.38 15.42 8.50
C ASP A 12 -6.63 15.89 7.74
N GLY A 13 -6.77 15.49 6.48
CA GLY A 13 -7.86 15.92 5.60
C GLY A 13 -7.76 17.38 5.15
N SER A 14 -6.66 18.09 5.39
CA SER A 14 -6.42 19.45 4.88
C SER A 14 -6.30 19.47 3.35
N SER A 15 -6.42 20.66 2.74
CA SER A 15 -6.20 20.81 1.29
C SER A 15 -4.80 20.39 0.84
N ALA A 16 -3.80 20.52 1.72
CA ALA A 16 -2.44 20.05 1.47
C ALA A 16 -2.39 18.51 1.49
N ALA A 17 -2.99 17.85 2.48
CA ALA A 17 -3.03 16.39 2.57
C ALA A 17 -3.83 15.71 1.43
N ARG A 18 -4.60 16.49 0.66
CA ARG A 18 -5.40 16.02 -0.48
C ARG A 18 -4.80 16.34 -1.86
N SER A 19 -3.63 16.99 -1.90
CA SER A 19 -2.96 17.37 -3.15
C SER A 19 -1.64 16.61 -3.28
N GLY A 20 -1.55 15.70 -4.26
CA GLY A 20 -0.31 15.01 -4.59
C GLY A 20 0.60 15.84 -5.52
N VAL A 21 1.79 15.31 -5.80
CA VAL A 21 2.75 15.92 -6.73
C VAL A 21 3.03 14.96 -7.88
N HIS A 22 2.94 15.49 -9.10
CA HIS A 22 3.40 14.85 -10.31
C HIS A 22 4.72 15.51 -10.74
N ASN A 23 5.77 14.72 -10.93
CA ASN A 23 7.05 15.19 -11.43
C ASN A 23 7.27 14.63 -12.85
N ASP A 24 7.17 15.51 -13.84
CA ASP A 24 7.18 15.17 -15.27
C ASP A 24 8.57 14.78 -15.79
N CYS A 25 9.59 14.88 -14.94
CA CYS A 25 10.99 14.70 -15.29
C CYS A 25 11.80 14.15 -14.12
N PHE A 26 11.20 13.26 -13.32
CA PHE A 26 11.81 12.72 -12.11
C PHE A 26 13.15 12.06 -12.44
N LEU A 27 14.20 12.43 -11.71
CA LEU A 27 15.60 11.97 -11.89
C LEU A 27 16.32 12.50 -13.13
N ALA A 28 15.67 13.28 -13.99
CA ALA A 28 16.23 13.72 -15.27
C ALA A 28 17.43 14.66 -15.12
N SER A 29 17.41 15.57 -14.15
CA SER A 29 18.51 16.51 -13.95
C SER A 29 18.50 17.02 -12.51
N ARG A 30 19.43 17.90 -12.12
CA ARG A 30 19.41 18.48 -10.75
C ARG A 30 18.07 19.11 -10.43
N THR A 31 17.43 19.73 -11.41
CA THR A 31 16.13 20.40 -11.28
C THR A 31 14.95 19.54 -11.71
N ASP A 32 15.18 18.31 -12.16
CA ASP A 32 14.18 17.51 -12.86
C ASP A 32 13.55 18.34 -13.99
N VAL A 33 14.42 18.92 -14.82
CA VAL A 33 14.12 19.77 -15.99
C VAL A 33 13.12 20.87 -15.65
N GLY A 34 13.47 21.67 -14.64
CA GLY A 34 12.67 22.82 -14.22
C GLY A 34 11.48 22.51 -13.29
N THR A 35 11.25 21.25 -12.91
CA THR A 35 10.30 20.92 -11.82
C THR A 35 10.69 21.62 -10.52
N TYR A 36 11.99 21.68 -10.24
CA TYR A 36 12.57 22.39 -9.12
C TYR A 36 13.41 23.59 -9.58
N SER A 37 13.65 24.53 -8.66
CA SER A 37 14.39 25.76 -8.93
C SER A 37 15.85 25.49 -9.35
N GLU A 38 16.40 26.37 -10.18
CA GLU A 38 17.83 26.43 -10.47
C GLU A 38 18.66 26.85 -9.24
N ASP A 39 18.10 27.69 -8.36
CA ASP A 39 18.75 28.05 -7.10
C ASP A 39 18.84 26.85 -6.15
N ALA A 40 20.05 26.48 -5.75
CA ALA A 40 20.30 25.28 -4.98
C ALA A 40 19.60 25.27 -3.61
N ALA A 41 19.57 26.41 -2.92
CA ALA A 41 18.93 26.52 -1.61
C ALA A 41 17.40 26.39 -1.72
N THR A 42 16.81 27.03 -2.72
CA THR A 42 15.38 26.94 -3.02
C THR A 42 14.98 25.55 -3.46
N ARG A 43 15.75 24.95 -4.36
CA ARG A 43 15.58 23.55 -4.78
C ARG A 43 15.59 22.58 -3.62
N ALA A 44 16.54 22.71 -2.71
CA ALA A 44 16.61 21.85 -1.53
C ALA A 44 15.34 21.98 -0.67
N ARG A 45 14.84 23.21 -0.46
CA ARG A 45 13.56 23.43 0.26
C ARG A 45 12.36 22.81 -0.46
N GLN A 46 12.28 22.95 -1.79
CA GLN A 46 11.19 22.36 -2.58
C GLN A 46 11.21 20.84 -2.55
N ARG A 47 12.38 20.21 -2.76
CA ARG A 47 12.54 18.76 -2.67
C ARG A 47 12.18 18.25 -1.27
N ASN A 48 12.66 18.91 -0.22
CA ASN A 48 12.31 18.57 1.16
C ASN A 48 10.81 18.67 1.45
N TYR A 49 10.16 19.71 0.92
CA TYR A 49 8.71 19.85 1.01
C TYR A 49 8.00 18.68 0.35
N VAL A 50 8.38 18.32 -0.89
CA VAL A 50 7.75 17.22 -1.64
C VAL A 50 7.99 15.88 -0.94
N MET A 51 9.20 15.59 -0.47
CA MET A 51 9.51 14.37 0.30
C MET A 51 8.71 14.28 1.61
N ALA A 52 8.39 15.41 2.24
CA ALA A 52 7.55 15.43 3.43
C ALA A 52 6.07 15.27 3.09
N LEU A 53 5.59 15.93 2.03
CA LEU A 53 4.22 15.82 1.54
C LEU A 53 3.91 14.41 1.03
N SER A 54 4.86 13.74 0.38
CA SER A 54 4.65 12.42 -0.22
C SER A 54 4.38 11.30 0.80
N LYS A 55 4.74 11.55 2.07
CA LYS A 55 4.39 10.67 3.20
C LYS A 55 2.89 10.66 3.51
N VAL A 56 2.12 11.64 3.01
CA VAL A 56 0.69 11.79 3.29
C VAL A 56 -0.18 11.91 2.04
N ALA A 57 0.37 12.40 0.93
CA ALA A 57 -0.26 12.51 -0.38
C ALA A 57 0.57 11.77 -1.45
N PRO A 58 -0.01 11.35 -2.60
CA PRO A 58 0.73 10.59 -3.59
C PRO A 58 1.81 11.44 -4.29
N PHE A 59 2.96 10.83 -4.51
CA PHE A 59 4.01 11.33 -5.42
C PHE A 59 4.22 10.32 -6.54
N GLY A 60 4.33 10.80 -7.77
CA GLY A 60 4.60 9.99 -8.94
C GLY A 60 4.95 10.86 -10.14
N GLY A 61 5.08 10.26 -11.31
CA GLY A 61 5.44 11.03 -12.48
C GLY A 61 5.99 10.19 -13.61
N GLU A 62 6.99 10.73 -14.29
CA GLU A 62 7.74 10.06 -15.35
C GLU A 62 9.20 10.50 -15.38
N THR A 63 10.04 9.69 -16.04
CA THR A 63 11.39 10.10 -16.42
C THR A 63 11.32 10.82 -17.76
N CYS A 64 12.24 11.74 -18.06
CA CYS A 64 12.22 12.48 -19.32
C CYS A 64 13.62 12.73 -19.87
N SER A 65 13.69 13.35 -21.05
CA SER A 65 14.97 13.73 -21.65
C SER A 65 15.67 14.79 -20.81
N PRO A 66 16.93 14.57 -20.40
CA PRO A 66 17.70 15.56 -19.65
C PRO A 66 18.15 16.74 -20.53
N ASP A 67 18.08 16.61 -21.86
CA ASP A 67 18.68 17.55 -22.82
C ASP A 67 18.08 18.97 -22.78
N ASP A 68 16.90 19.11 -22.19
CA ASP A 68 16.25 20.41 -21.96
C ASP A 68 16.90 21.19 -20.78
N ASP A 69 17.83 20.58 -20.05
CA ASP A 69 18.70 21.20 -19.04
C ASP A 69 20.16 21.17 -19.54
N SER A 70 20.71 22.35 -19.81
CA SER A 70 22.05 22.50 -20.40
C SER A 70 23.19 21.93 -19.55
N ASP A 71 22.99 21.78 -18.24
CA ASP A 71 23.95 21.21 -17.29
C ASP A 71 23.35 19.97 -16.59
N ALA A 72 22.59 19.16 -17.34
CA ALA A 72 21.91 18.03 -16.77
C ALA A 72 22.87 17.04 -16.09
N GLN A 73 22.50 16.65 -14.88
CA GLN A 73 23.17 15.60 -14.10
C GLN A 73 22.09 14.55 -13.76
N PRO A 74 21.77 13.65 -14.72
CA PRO A 74 20.73 12.64 -14.52
C PRO A 74 21.12 11.67 -13.42
N ARG A 75 20.16 11.36 -12.54
CA ARG A 75 20.29 10.42 -11.43
C ARG A 75 19.70 9.07 -11.83
N SER A 76 20.32 8.43 -12.82
CA SER A 76 19.69 7.34 -13.57
C SER A 76 20.04 5.92 -13.14
N GLY A 77 20.99 5.73 -12.22
CA GLY A 77 21.40 4.40 -11.77
C GLY A 77 20.44 3.77 -10.76
N CYS A 78 20.66 2.50 -10.45
CA CYS A 78 19.93 1.78 -9.42
C CYS A 78 20.07 2.40 -8.03
N ALA A 79 21.28 2.87 -7.68
CA ALA A 79 21.49 3.56 -6.41
C ALA A 79 20.59 4.80 -6.29
N ASP A 80 20.38 5.52 -7.40
CA ASP A 80 19.56 6.72 -7.45
C ASP A 80 18.06 6.40 -7.26
N ILE A 81 17.49 5.54 -8.10
CA ILE A 81 16.04 5.21 -8.01
C ILE A 81 15.69 4.49 -6.71
N LEU A 82 16.56 3.62 -6.19
CA LEU A 82 16.30 2.93 -4.93
C LEU A 82 16.36 3.87 -3.73
N SER A 83 17.21 4.91 -3.80
CA SER A 83 17.30 5.94 -2.77
C SER A 83 16.15 6.95 -2.90
N GLU A 84 16.02 7.62 -4.04
CA GLU A 84 15.03 8.69 -4.22
C GLU A 84 13.60 8.15 -4.30
N GLY A 85 13.38 6.96 -4.87
CA GLY A 85 12.05 6.32 -4.85
C GLY A 85 11.54 6.12 -3.43
N ALA A 86 12.42 5.73 -2.49
CA ALA A 86 12.09 5.62 -1.07
C ALA A 86 11.89 7.00 -0.40
N GLN A 87 12.79 7.95 -0.65
CA GLN A 87 12.73 9.29 -0.04
C GLN A 87 11.48 10.06 -0.45
N PHE A 88 11.07 9.92 -1.71
CA PHE A 88 9.89 10.56 -2.27
C PHE A 88 8.61 9.72 -2.14
N SER A 89 8.64 8.56 -1.49
CA SER A 89 7.47 7.67 -1.40
C SER A 89 6.80 7.42 -2.76
N LEU A 90 7.63 7.10 -3.76
CA LEU A 90 7.19 6.96 -5.15
C LEU A 90 6.06 5.93 -5.26
N THR A 91 4.90 6.39 -5.73
CA THR A 91 3.67 5.60 -5.80
C THR A 91 3.43 5.02 -7.19
N TYR A 92 3.78 5.77 -8.22
CA TYR A 92 3.65 5.36 -9.61
C TYR A 92 4.71 6.07 -10.46
N LEU A 93 5.09 5.45 -11.58
CA LEU A 93 5.97 6.02 -12.58
C LEU A 93 5.48 5.57 -13.96
N ASN A 94 5.52 6.45 -14.96
CA ASN A 94 5.26 6.06 -16.35
C ASN A 94 6.24 4.96 -16.78
N ARG A 95 5.73 3.81 -17.21
CA ARG A 95 6.54 2.63 -17.54
C ARG A 95 7.25 2.75 -18.90
N ASP A 96 6.67 3.55 -19.79
CA ASP A 96 6.95 3.48 -21.22
C ASP A 96 7.66 4.74 -21.75
N TYR A 97 7.57 5.88 -21.05
CA TYR A 97 8.21 7.12 -21.46
C TYR A 97 9.70 7.21 -21.07
N TYR A 98 10.51 7.78 -21.97
CA TYR A 98 11.97 8.02 -21.86
C TYR A 98 12.78 6.92 -21.13
N ARG A 99 12.67 5.68 -21.62
CA ARG A 99 13.32 4.51 -21.00
C ARG A 99 14.85 4.41 -21.11
N PRO A 100 15.50 4.74 -22.25
CA PRO A 100 16.90 4.32 -22.50
C PRO A 100 17.92 4.74 -21.43
N LEU A 101 17.77 5.93 -20.86
CA LEU A 101 18.69 6.43 -19.84
C LEU A 101 18.39 5.89 -18.43
N PHE A 102 17.13 5.51 -18.16
CA PHE A 102 16.63 5.18 -16.82
C PHE A 102 16.19 3.73 -16.72
N HIS A 103 15.02 3.39 -17.26
CA HIS A 103 14.40 2.08 -17.10
C HIS A 103 15.29 0.97 -17.66
N ASP A 104 15.85 1.17 -18.85
CA ASP A 104 16.73 0.19 -19.47
C ASP A 104 18.04 0.05 -18.68
N LYS A 105 18.51 1.14 -18.05
CA LYS A 105 19.66 1.11 -17.14
C LYS A 105 19.36 0.34 -15.84
N TRP A 106 18.17 0.51 -15.25
CA TRP A 106 17.74 -0.26 -14.07
C TRP A 106 17.56 -1.75 -14.38
N GLU A 107 17.21 -2.09 -15.62
CA GLU A 107 17.18 -3.47 -16.12
C GLU A 107 18.61 -4.03 -16.26
N GLN A 108 19.51 -3.28 -16.89
CA GLN A 108 20.94 -3.64 -17.04
C GLN A 108 21.63 -3.83 -15.68
N GLU A 109 21.38 -2.94 -14.73
CA GLU A 109 21.90 -2.98 -13.36
C GLU A 109 21.07 -3.91 -12.43
N ARG A 110 20.05 -4.58 -12.97
CA ARG A 110 19.26 -5.63 -12.31
C ARG A 110 18.43 -5.20 -11.08
N CYS A 111 18.11 -3.91 -10.93
CA CYS A 111 17.22 -3.45 -9.85
C CYS A 111 15.77 -3.20 -10.29
N MET A 112 15.43 -3.24 -11.59
CA MET A 112 14.07 -2.94 -12.08
C MET A 112 12.97 -3.74 -11.33
N ALA A 113 13.21 -5.03 -11.08
CA ALA A 113 12.25 -5.87 -10.36
C ALA A 113 12.05 -5.42 -8.90
N GLN A 114 13.09 -4.87 -8.26
CA GLN A 114 12.97 -4.26 -6.93
C GLN A 114 12.19 -2.95 -7.01
N VAL A 115 12.54 -2.05 -7.94
CA VAL A 115 11.82 -0.78 -8.17
C VAL A 115 10.32 -1.03 -8.35
N GLN A 116 9.93 -1.96 -9.22
CA GLN A 116 8.53 -2.31 -9.45
C GLN A 116 7.80 -2.82 -8.20
N ARG A 117 8.46 -3.61 -7.36
CA ARG A 117 7.86 -4.10 -6.11
C ARG A 117 7.82 -3.04 -5.03
N SER A 118 8.73 -2.07 -5.07
CA SER A 118 8.82 -1.04 -4.03
C SER A 118 7.92 0.17 -4.27
N MET A 119 7.50 0.45 -5.51
CA MET A 119 6.54 1.53 -5.77
C MET A 119 5.20 1.29 -5.07
N GLY A 120 4.65 2.35 -4.47
CA GLY A 120 3.37 2.28 -3.76
C GLY A 120 3.48 1.58 -2.41
N TYR A 121 2.34 1.12 -1.89
CA TYR A 121 2.30 0.23 -0.73
C TYR A 121 2.48 -1.23 -1.16
N ARG A 122 3.13 -2.03 -0.33
CA ARG A 122 3.24 -3.47 -0.51
C ARG A 122 3.16 -4.17 0.84
N TRP A 123 1.99 -4.71 1.17
CA TRP A 123 1.80 -5.35 2.47
C TRP A 123 2.22 -6.80 2.47
N GLU A 124 2.88 -7.21 3.53
CA GLU A 124 3.21 -8.59 3.85
C GLU A 124 2.56 -8.93 5.18
N LEU A 125 1.80 -10.02 5.23
CA LEU A 125 1.25 -10.55 6.48
C LEU A 125 2.36 -11.32 7.20
N VAL A 126 2.74 -10.88 8.39
CA VAL A 126 3.81 -11.52 9.17
C VAL A 126 3.25 -12.67 10.00
N GLN A 127 2.17 -12.40 10.74
CA GLN A 127 1.48 -13.39 11.56
C GLN A 127 0.04 -12.94 11.85
N ALA A 128 -0.82 -13.89 12.23
CA ALA A 128 -2.17 -13.62 12.69
C ALA A 128 -2.59 -14.63 13.75
N THR A 129 -3.28 -14.17 14.79
CA THR A 129 -3.90 -14.97 15.84
C THR A 129 -5.34 -14.51 16.03
N HIS A 130 -6.26 -15.44 16.28
CA HIS A 130 -7.68 -15.11 16.40
C HIS A 130 -8.37 -16.03 17.41
N THR A 131 -9.58 -15.64 17.82
CA THR A 131 -10.47 -16.48 18.62
C THR A 131 -10.65 -17.85 17.96
N THR A 132 -10.46 -18.95 18.70
CA THR A 132 -10.56 -20.32 18.17
C THR A 132 -11.99 -20.85 18.17
N SER A 133 -12.85 -20.35 19.05
CA SER A 133 -14.26 -20.75 19.15
C SER A 133 -15.14 -19.62 19.68
N ALA A 134 -16.36 -19.52 19.17
CA ALA A 134 -17.36 -18.56 19.62
C ALA A 134 -18.78 -19.09 19.40
N ALA A 135 -19.73 -18.70 20.24
CA ALA A 135 -21.15 -18.97 19.99
C ALA A 135 -21.72 -18.01 18.93
N PRO A 136 -22.82 -18.34 18.24
CA PRO A 136 -23.61 -17.37 17.50
C PRO A 136 -23.93 -16.14 18.35
N GLY A 137 -23.78 -14.94 17.80
CA GLY A 137 -23.90 -13.68 18.57
C GLY A 137 -22.66 -13.30 19.39
N GLY A 138 -21.70 -14.21 19.55
CA GLY A 138 -20.46 -13.99 20.30
C GLY A 138 -19.46 -13.08 19.57
N ALA A 139 -18.44 -12.64 20.31
CA ALA A 139 -17.36 -11.83 19.75
C ALA A 139 -16.24 -12.71 19.18
N VAL A 140 -15.67 -12.28 18.06
CA VAL A 140 -14.48 -12.85 17.43
C VAL A 140 -13.42 -11.76 17.36
N GLY A 141 -12.30 -12.01 18.04
CA GLY A 141 -11.12 -11.15 18.01
C GLY A 141 -10.06 -11.70 17.05
N ILE A 142 -9.28 -10.80 16.48
CA ILE A 142 -8.09 -11.11 15.69
C ILE A 142 -7.02 -10.06 15.93
N THR A 143 -5.78 -10.51 16.07
CA THR A 143 -4.57 -9.69 16.06
C THR A 143 -3.68 -10.16 14.92
N PHE A 144 -3.16 -9.24 14.13
CA PHE A 144 -2.24 -9.56 13.05
C PHE A 144 -1.17 -8.49 12.88
N ASP A 145 -0.02 -8.92 12.37
CA ASP A 145 1.10 -8.04 12.06
C ASP A 145 1.24 -7.89 10.55
N ILE A 146 1.30 -6.65 10.08
CA ILE A 146 1.54 -6.32 8.67
C ILE A 146 2.81 -5.49 8.54
N LYS A 147 3.65 -5.87 7.59
CA LYS A 147 4.80 -5.09 7.16
C LYS A 147 4.49 -4.42 5.83
N ASN A 148 4.69 -3.11 5.72
CA ASN A 148 4.67 -2.44 4.42
C ASN A 148 6.10 -2.38 3.85
N THR A 149 6.39 -3.22 2.85
CA THR A 149 7.69 -3.30 2.17
C THR A 149 7.78 -2.40 0.93
N GLY A 150 6.73 -1.62 0.64
CA GLY A 150 6.72 -0.58 -0.38
C GLY A 150 7.27 0.76 0.14
N TRP A 151 7.36 1.74 -0.75
CA TRP A 151 7.86 3.10 -0.47
C TRP A 151 6.77 4.07 -0.01
N ALA A 152 5.50 3.76 -0.30
CA ALA A 152 4.38 4.63 0.00
C ALA A 152 3.39 4.00 0.97
N ARG A 153 2.63 4.87 1.65
CA ARG A 153 1.47 4.44 2.45
C ARG A 153 0.32 4.03 1.54
N LEU A 154 -0.68 3.39 2.14
CA LEU A 154 -2.00 3.32 1.54
C LEU A 154 -2.71 4.69 1.69
N TYR A 155 -3.23 5.22 0.59
CA TYR A 155 -3.93 6.51 0.56
C TYR A 155 -5.45 6.37 0.67
N ASN A 156 -6.04 5.40 -0.06
CA ASN A 156 -7.47 5.17 -0.04
C ASN A 156 -7.85 4.27 1.13
N ALA A 157 -8.95 4.58 1.82
CA ALA A 157 -9.46 3.75 2.88
C ALA A 157 -9.71 2.31 2.40
N ARG A 158 -9.33 1.36 3.25
CA ARG A 158 -9.56 -0.07 3.06
C ARG A 158 -10.09 -0.64 4.38
N PRO A 159 -11.41 -0.80 4.51
CA PRO A 159 -12.01 -1.47 5.65
C PRO A 159 -11.35 -2.84 5.82
N THR A 160 -11.00 -3.21 7.05
CA THR A 160 -10.50 -4.57 7.31
C THR A 160 -11.68 -5.44 7.70
N GLU A 161 -11.83 -6.57 7.02
CA GLU A 161 -12.90 -7.54 7.28
C GLU A 161 -12.30 -8.89 7.64
N LEU A 162 -12.89 -9.53 8.64
CA LEU A 162 -12.72 -10.96 8.89
C LEU A 162 -13.76 -11.70 8.05
N VAL A 163 -13.31 -12.61 7.18
CA VAL A 163 -14.21 -13.43 6.38
C VAL A 163 -14.13 -14.87 6.88
N LEU A 164 -15.28 -15.43 7.21
CA LEU A 164 -15.43 -16.80 7.70
C LEU A 164 -16.14 -17.62 6.63
N LYS A 165 -15.54 -18.72 6.17
CA LYS A 165 -16.15 -19.63 5.20
C LYS A 165 -16.43 -20.97 5.85
N HIS A 166 -17.71 -21.32 5.99
CA HIS A 166 -18.11 -22.60 6.59
C HIS A 166 -17.58 -23.77 5.75
N ARG A 167 -16.96 -24.77 6.38
CA ARG A 167 -16.29 -25.84 5.64
C ARG A 167 -17.25 -26.77 4.89
N THR A 168 -18.44 -27.01 5.43
CA THR A 168 -19.40 -27.95 4.83
C THR A 168 -20.30 -27.27 3.81
N SER A 169 -20.96 -26.17 4.19
CA SER A 169 -21.92 -25.49 3.29
C SER A 169 -21.27 -24.48 2.35
N SER A 170 -19.98 -24.16 2.55
CA SER A 170 -19.28 -23.07 1.85
C SER A 170 -19.89 -21.68 2.02
N ALA A 171 -20.88 -21.51 2.91
CA ALA A 171 -21.47 -20.21 3.22
C ALA A 171 -20.41 -19.27 3.81
N THR A 172 -20.44 -18.01 3.39
CA THR A 172 -19.48 -16.99 3.82
C THR A 172 -20.14 -15.93 4.69
N ILE A 173 -19.47 -15.54 5.77
CA ILE A 173 -19.84 -14.40 6.62
C ILE A 173 -18.69 -13.39 6.53
N ARG A 174 -19.00 -12.13 6.21
CA ARG A 174 -18.01 -11.03 6.20
C ARG A 174 -18.29 -10.10 7.38
N LEU A 175 -17.29 -9.92 8.23
CA LEU A 175 -17.39 -9.20 9.48
C LEU A 175 -16.44 -8.00 9.45
N PRO A 176 -16.95 -6.76 9.36
CA PRO A 176 -16.12 -5.57 9.51
C PRO A 176 -15.46 -5.56 10.89
N LEU A 177 -14.14 -5.40 10.92
CA LEU A 177 -13.40 -5.26 12.18
C LEU A 177 -13.41 -3.81 12.63
N SER A 178 -13.75 -3.59 13.89
CA SER A 178 -13.73 -2.26 14.51
C SER A 178 -12.32 -1.84 14.94
N GLY A 179 -12.07 -0.54 15.02
CA GLY A 179 -10.83 0.03 15.55
C GLY A 179 -9.60 -0.02 14.64
N LEU A 180 -9.76 -0.45 13.38
CA LEU A 180 -8.66 -0.58 12.43
C LEU A 180 -8.66 0.54 11.37
N ASP A 181 -7.48 1.10 11.11
CA ASP A 181 -7.23 2.06 10.04
C ASP A 181 -6.00 1.61 9.23
N ALA A 182 -6.27 0.94 8.11
CA ALA A 182 -5.23 0.36 7.28
C ALA A 182 -4.33 1.41 6.61
N THR A 183 -4.76 2.68 6.55
CA THR A 183 -3.93 3.77 6.00
C THR A 183 -2.77 4.14 6.92
N ARG A 184 -2.74 3.62 8.16
CA ARG A 184 -1.68 3.82 9.15
C ARG A 184 -0.59 2.75 9.11
N TRP A 185 -0.68 1.75 8.23
CA TRP A 185 0.37 0.74 8.06
C TRP A 185 1.46 1.30 7.14
N LEU A 186 2.35 2.09 7.75
CA LEU A 186 3.34 2.90 7.06
C LEU A 186 4.52 2.07 6.52
N PRO A 187 5.20 2.54 5.45
CA PRO A 187 6.43 1.95 4.92
C PRO A 187 7.51 1.68 5.97
N GLY A 188 8.23 0.57 5.81
CA GLY A 188 9.44 0.27 6.59
C GLY A 188 9.21 -0.18 8.03
N VAL A 189 7.96 -0.23 8.50
CA VAL A 189 7.60 -0.69 9.85
C VAL A 189 6.69 -1.91 9.82
N VAL A 190 6.75 -2.72 10.88
CA VAL A 190 5.72 -3.73 11.18
C VAL A 190 4.67 -3.06 12.06
N SER A 191 3.41 -3.11 11.62
CA SER A 191 2.26 -2.58 12.35
C SER A 191 1.43 -3.73 12.90
N THR A 192 1.22 -3.75 14.20
CA THR A 192 0.27 -4.67 14.85
C THR A 192 -1.12 -4.06 14.83
N ALA A 193 -2.09 -4.84 14.37
CA ALA A 193 -3.49 -4.47 14.26
C ALA A 193 -4.34 -5.46 15.06
N THR A 194 -5.16 -4.95 15.98
CA THR A 194 -6.11 -5.75 16.77
C THR A 194 -7.51 -5.28 16.47
N GLY A 195 -8.36 -6.20 16.01
CA GLY A 195 -9.74 -5.94 15.66
C GLY A 195 -10.68 -6.94 16.30
N THR A 196 -11.93 -6.53 16.49
CA THR A 196 -13.02 -7.39 16.95
C THR A 196 -14.24 -7.19 16.08
N ALA A 197 -15.03 -8.26 15.94
CA ALA A 197 -16.35 -8.24 15.34
C ALA A 197 -17.30 -9.20 16.05
N ALA A 198 -18.60 -8.99 15.89
CA ALA A 198 -19.64 -9.88 16.40
C ALA A 198 -20.08 -10.87 15.33
N LEU A 199 -20.23 -12.15 15.70
CA LEU A 199 -20.86 -13.15 14.87
C LEU A 199 -22.36 -12.90 14.76
N PRO A 200 -22.99 -13.15 13.61
CA PRO A 200 -24.44 -13.16 13.52
C PRO A 200 -25.05 -14.24 14.44
N ASN A 201 -26.20 -13.96 15.03
CA ASN A 201 -26.98 -14.97 15.79
C ASN A 201 -27.42 -16.15 14.90
N THR A 202 -27.42 -15.97 13.58
CA THR A 202 -27.78 -16.96 12.57
C THR A 202 -26.59 -17.76 12.05
N ALA A 203 -25.38 -17.54 12.59
CA ALA A 203 -24.19 -18.28 12.19
C ALA A 203 -24.40 -19.79 12.44
N THR A 204 -24.27 -20.59 11.39
CA THR A 204 -24.38 -22.05 11.49
C THR A 204 -23.25 -22.59 12.36
N THR A 205 -23.55 -23.55 13.23
CA THR A 205 -22.53 -24.21 14.05
C THR A 205 -21.61 -25.06 13.16
N GLY A 206 -20.36 -25.23 13.60
CA GLY A 206 -19.34 -25.97 12.87
C GLY A 206 -18.09 -25.17 12.54
N PRO A 207 -17.13 -25.78 11.83
CA PRO A 207 -15.84 -25.17 11.55
C PRO A 207 -15.89 -24.23 10.34
N TYR A 208 -15.22 -23.08 10.47
CA TYR A 208 -15.04 -22.07 9.43
C TYR A 208 -13.56 -21.87 9.14
N ASP A 209 -13.18 -21.85 7.87
CA ASP A 209 -11.87 -21.32 7.47
C ASP A 209 -11.85 -19.80 7.66
N VAL A 210 -10.73 -19.28 8.17
CA VAL A 210 -10.57 -17.85 8.49
C VAL A 210 -9.78 -17.13 7.41
N TYR A 211 -10.26 -15.95 7.03
CA TYR A 211 -9.66 -15.09 6.03
C TYR A 211 -9.61 -13.63 6.51
N LEU A 212 -8.62 -12.87 6.03
CA LEU A 212 -8.58 -11.41 6.11
C LEU A 212 -8.91 -10.82 4.73
N ALA A 213 -9.67 -9.73 4.71
CA ALA A 213 -9.97 -8.99 3.48
C ALA A 213 -9.84 -7.48 3.65
N TRP A 214 -9.41 -6.82 2.58
CA TRP A 214 -9.27 -5.37 2.47
C TRP A 214 -9.94 -4.88 1.19
N PRO A 215 -11.29 -4.91 1.11
CA PRO A 215 -12.02 -4.43 -0.05
C PRO A 215 -11.88 -2.91 -0.21
N ASP A 216 -12.27 -2.40 -1.38
CA ASP A 216 -12.43 -0.96 -1.55
C ASP A 216 -13.55 -0.42 -0.64
N ALA A 217 -13.36 0.79 -0.11
CA ALA A 217 -14.35 1.43 0.74
C ALA A 217 -15.61 1.86 -0.03
N ALA A 218 -15.48 2.17 -1.33
CA ALA A 218 -16.56 2.66 -2.17
C ALA A 218 -17.57 1.53 -2.47
N PRO A 219 -18.88 1.75 -2.20
CA PRO A 219 -19.90 0.70 -2.39
C PRO A 219 -19.96 0.11 -3.80
N ALA A 220 -19.70 0.92 -4.84
CA ALA A 220 -19.79 0.50 -6.23
C ALA A 220 -18.73 -0.55 -6.64
N ILE A 221 -17.57 -0.57 -5.99
CA ILE A 221 -16.44 -1.46 -6.31
C ILE A 221 -15.97 -2.31 -5.13
N ARG A 222 -16.62 -2.19 -3.96
CA ARG A 222 -16.32 -2.96 -2.74
C ARG A 222 -16.25 -4.47 -3.00
N ASN A 223 -17.19 -4.98 -3.79
CA ASN A 223 -17.34 -6.41 -4.06
C ASN A 223 -16.52 -6.89 -5.27
N ASP A 224 -15.77 -5.98 -5.91
CA ASP A 224 -14.88 -6.32 -7.01
C ASP A 224 -13.48 -6.65 -6.46
N ALA A 225 -13.14 -7.93 -6.46
CA ALA A 225 -11.88 -8.42 -5.91
C ALA A 225 -10.63 -7.84 -6.59
N ARG A 226 -10.75 -7.25 -7.79
CA ARG A 226 -9.64 -6.54 -8.46
C ARG A 226 -9.19 -5.28 -7.72
N PHE A 227 -10.07 -4.71 -6.89
CA PHE A 227 -9.79 -3.52 -6.08
C PHE A 227 -9.48 -3.83 -4.62
N ALA A 228 -9.52 -5.12 -4.23
CA ALA A 228 -9.12 -5.59 -2.92
C ALA A 228 -7.59 -5.69 -2.82
N ILE A 229 -7.04 -5.49 -1.61
CA ILE A 229 -5.60 -5.66 -1.38
C ILE A 229 -5.26 -7.11 -1.11
N ARG A 230 -4.33 -7.65 -1.91
CA ARG A 230 -3.69 -8.96 -1.70
C ARG A 230 -2.32 -8.76 -1.06
N PRO A 231 -2.01 -9.41 0.07
CA PRO A 231 -0.65 -9.40 0.62
C PRO A 231 0.38 -10.02 -0.34
N ALA A 232 1.60 -9.52 -0.30
CA ALA A 232 2.69 -9.86 -1.21
C ALA A 232 3.37 -11.21 -0.93
N ASN A 233 3.31 -11.68 0.31
CA ASN A 233 3.94 -12.92 0.80
C ASN A 233 2.90 -14.01 1.14
N ALA A 234 1.67 -13.86 0.65
CA ALA A 234 0.52 -14.51 1.24
C ALA A 234 0.44 -16.02 0.92
N ASP A 235 0.86 -16.49 -0.24
CA ASP A 235 0.57 -17.87 -0.64
C ASP A 235 1.64 -18.85 -0.12
N VAL A 236 1.31 -19.58 0.94
CA VAL A 236 2.19 -20.60 1.55
C VAL A 236 1.41 -21.91 1.70
N SER A 237 1.59 -22.82 0.73
CA SER A 237 0.82 -24.07 0.66
C SER A 237 0.96 -24.94 1.90
N ALA A 238 2.16 -25.02 2.50
CA ALA A 238 2.41 -25.79 3.72
C ALA A 238 1.62 -25.27 4.94
N ALA A 239 1.30 -23.98 4.96
CA ALA A 239 0.49 -23.35 6.00
C ALA A 239 -1.00 -23.31 5.64
N GLY A 240 -1.43 -23.85 4.49
CA GLY A 240 -2.81 -23.73 4.01
C GLY A 240 -3.23 -22.30 3.66
N GLN A 241 -2.26 -21.42 3.43
CA GLN A 241 -2.47 -20.01 3.13
C GLN A 241 -2.57 -19.79 1.62
N ALA A 242 -3.59 -19.04 1.21
CA ALA A 242 -3.85 -18.77 -0.20
C ALA A 242 -4.76 -17.56 -0.41
N TRP A 243 -4.50 -16.79 -1.46
CA TRP A 243 -5.43 -15.79 -1.98
C TRP A 243 -6.66 -16.43 -2.62
N ASN A 244 -7.85 -16.00 -2.21
CA ASN A 244 -9.11 -16.33 -2.87
C ASN A 244 -9.56 -15.16 -3.74
N ALA A 245 -9.37 -15.29 -5.06
CA ALA A 245 -9.71 -14.25 -6.02
C ALA A 245 -11.22 -13.97 -6.14
N GLY A 246 -12.09 -14.96 -5.90
CA GLY A 246 -13.55 -14.75 -5.92
C GLY A 246 -14.05 -13.95 -4.72
N MET A 247 -13.40 -14.10 -3.56
CA MET A 247 -13.77 -13.40 -2.33
C MET A 247 -13.00 -12.09 -2.12
N GLY A 248 -11.91 -11.85 -2.86
CA GLY A 248 -11.00 -10.75 -2.57
C GLY A 248 -10.43 -10.84 -1.15
N ALA A 249 -10.11 -12.07 -0.70
CA ALA A 249 -9.76 -12.36 0.68
C ALA A 249 -8.60 -13.36 0.77
N PHE A 250 -7.78 -13.21 1.79
CA PHE A 250 -6.61 -14.03 2.04
C PHE A 250 -6.87 -15.08 3.13
N LYS A 251 -6.73 -16.37 2.80
CA LYS A 251 -6.91 -17.49 3.74
C LYS A 251 -5.74 -17.56 4.70
N LEU A 252 -6.01 -17.58 6.00
CA LEU A 252 -4.96 -17.64 7.03
C LEU A 252 -4.37 -19.05 7.25
N GLY A 253 -5.05 -20.08 6.73
CA GLY A 253 -4.66 -21.48 6.98
C GLY A 253 -5.19 -22.04 8.31
N THR A 254 -5.96 -21.24 9.04
CA THR A 254 -6.52 -21.57 10.36
C THR A 254 -8.03 -21.71 10.30
N ALA A 255 -8.62 -22.17 11.41
CA ALA A 255 -10.07 -22.31 11.54
C ALA A 255 -10.60 -21.80 12.89
N LEU A 256 -11.83 -21.29 12.85
CA LEU A 256 -12.64 -20.96 14.01
C LEU A 256 -13.84 -21.92 14.05
N THR A 257 -14.21 -22.39 15.24
CA THR A 257 -15.40 -23.22 15.44
C THR A 257 -16.55 -22.41 16.02
N VAL A 258 -17.68 -22.35 15.32
CA VAL A 258 -18.93 -21.81 15.88
C VAL A 258 -19.64 -22.91 16.66
N GLN A 259 -19.95 -22.66 17.94
CA GLN A 259 -20.54 -23.64 18.87
C GLN A 259 -21.98 -23.30 19.24
#